data_AF-E6MXI8-F1
#
_entry.id   AF-E6MXI8-F1
#
_cell.length_a   1.000
_cell.length_b   1.000
_cell.length_c   1.000
_cell.angle_alpha   90.00
_cell.angle_beta   90.00
_cell.angle_gamma   90.00
#
_symmetry.space_group_name_H-M   'P 1'
#
loop_
_entity.id
_entity.type
_entity.pdbx_description
1 polymer ?
#
loop_
_entity_poly.entity_id
_entity_poly.type
_entity_poly.pdbx_seq_one_letter_code
_entity_poly.pdbx_strand_id
1 'polypeptide(L)'
;MKEFPDLEKRLIMLEVAVQDLEDRSLADSFVLSWLLQRITRQEPTSIEQVRSFLQAQAKTFEPDSVQREHLESLLELVESAQELA
;
A
#
# COMPACT_ATOMS: atom_id res chain seq x y z
N MET A 1 -1.36 12.05 29.88
CA MET A 1 -0.80 12.03 28.52
C MET A 1 -0.78 10.57 28.10
N LYS A 2 -1.56 10.19 27.07
CA LYS A 2 -1.54 8.81 26.58
C LYS A 2 -0.26 8.65 25.78
N GLU A 3 0.58 7.74 26.25
CA GLU A 3 1.83 7.35 25.63
C GLU A 3 1.53 6.99 24.16
N PHE A 4 2.38 7.44 23.22
CA PHE A 4 2.37 6.97 21.83
C PHE A 4 3.49 5.93 21.53
N PRO A 5 3.69 4.86 22.34
CA PRO A 5 4.71 3.84 22.09
C PRO A 5 4.28 2.86 20.98
N ASP A 6 3.22 3.19 20.24
CA ASP A 6 2.57 2.33 19.26
C ASP A 6 2.86 2.80 17.82
N LEU A 7 2.92 4.11 17.57
CA LEU A 7 3.16 4.64 16.22
C LEU A 7 4.58 4.34 15.73
N GLU A 8 5.59 4.61 16.56
CA GLU A 8 6.99 4.37 16.22
C GLU A 8 7.26 2.88 15.97
N LYS A 9 6.71 1.99 16.81
CA LYS A 9 6.81 0.54 16.61
C LYS A 9 6.10 0.07 15.34
N ARG A 10 4.91 0.61 15.04
CA ARG A 10 4.17 0.30 13.81
C ARG A 10 4.92 0.78 12.57
N LEU A 11 5.57 1.94 12.62
CA LEU A 11 6.40 2.45 11.53
C LEU A 11 7.64 1.58 11.30
N ILE A 12 8.34 1.17 12.35
CA ILE A 12 9.48 0.25 12.25
C ILE A 12 9.05 -1.10 11.65
N MET A 13 7.92 -1.67 12.10
CA MET A 13 7.40 -2.92 11.53
C MET A 13 7.06 -2.78 10.05
N LEU A 14 6.49 -1.65 9.63
CA LEU A 14 6.19 -1.36 8.24
C LEU A 14 7.46 -1.18 7.40
N GLU A 15 8.50 -0.53 7.93
CA GLU A 15 9.79 -0.34 7.25
C GLU A 15 10.50 -1.68 7.01
N VAL A 16 10.49 -2.57 8.01
CA VAL A 16 10.99 -3.95 7.87
C VAL A 16 10.16 -4.73 6.84
N ALA A 17 8.83 -4.58 6.86
CA ALA A 17 7.96 -5.23 5.89
C ALA A 17 8.21 -4.73 4.46
N VAL A 18 8.54 -3.45 4.27
CA VAL A 18 8.94 -2.89 2.96
C VAL A 18 10.21 -3.56 2.48
N GLN A 19 11.25 -3.64 3.31
CA GLN A 19 12.52 -4.26 2.93
C GLN A 19 12.35 -5.74 2.55
N ASP A 20 11.57 -6.50 3.33
CA ASP A 20 11.25 -7.89 3.04
C ASP A 20 10.41 -8.07 1.75
N LEU A 21 9.62 -7.05 1.39
CA LEU A 21 8.79 -7.06 0.18
C LEU A 21 9.54 -6.53 -1.05
N GLU A 22 10.50 -5.62 -0.91
CA GLU A 22 11.40 -5.22 -2.00
C GLU A 22 12.15 -6.43 -2.58
N ASP A 23 12.54 -7.37 -1.72
CA ASP A 23 13.20 -8.62 -2.11
C ASP A 23 12.26 -9.61 -2.82
N ARG A 24 10.93 -9.44 -2.71
CA ARG A 24 9.92 -10.39 -3.23
C ARG A 24 9.06 -9.83 -4.36
N SER A 25 8.72 -8.55 -4.32
CA SER A 25 7.75 -7.88 -5.18
C SER A 25 7.95 -6.36 -5.14
N LEU A 26 8.52 -5.82 -6.23
CA LEU A 26 8.61 -4.37 -6.44
C LEU A 26 7.25 -3.66 -6.32
N ALA A 27 6.17 -4.31 -6.78
CA ALA A 27 4.83 -3.77 -6.74
C ALA A 27 4.31 -3.60 -5.30
N ASP A 28 4.58 -4.55 -4.41
CA ASP A 28 4.22 -4.45 -2.99
C ASP A 28 5.01 -3.37 -2.26
N SER A 29 6.30 -3.21 -2.58
CA SER A 29 7.12 -2.12 -2.04
C SER A 29 6.55 -0.73 -2.38
N PHE A 30 6.07 -0.53 -3.62
CA PHE A 30 5.45 0.74 -4.00
C PHE A 30 4.20 1.07 -3.19
N VAL A 31 3.33 0.08 -2.96
CA VAL A 31 2.08 0.27 -2.20
C VAL A 31 2.37 0.57 -0.74
N LEU A 32 3.27 -0.18 -0.10
CA LEU A 32 3.66 0.05 1.29
C LEU A 32 4.40 1.36 1.49
N SER A 33 5.32 1.72 0.60
CA SER A 33 6.04 2.99 0.66
C SER A 33 5.08 4.18 0.59
N TRP A 34 4.06 4.09 -0.29
CA TRP A 34 3.01 5.10 -0.37
C TRP A 34 2.18 5.18 0.91
N LEU A 35 1.73 4.05 1.47
CA LEU A 35 0.99 4.01 2.74
C LEU A 35 1.81 4.59 3.90
N LEU A 36 3.08 4.21 4.01
CA LEU A 36 4.02 4.71 5.02
C LEU A 36 4.18 6.22 4.96
N GLN A 37 4.32 6.79 3.76
CA GLN A 37 4.42 8.24 3.59
C GLN A 37 3.18 8.96 4.13
N ARG A 38 1.98 8.41 3.86
CA ARG A 38 0.73 9.00 4.35
C ARG A 38 0.57 8.88 5.86
N ILE A 39 0.91 7.73 6.44
CA ILE A 39 0.92 7.52 7.90
C ILE A 39 1.87 8.52 8.56
N THR A 40 3.09 8.65 8.03
CA THR A 40 4.13 9.55 8.56
C THR A 40 3.67 11.01 8.52
N ARG A 41 2.92 11.39 7.49
CA ARG A 41 2.33 12.74 7.33
C ARG A 41 0.99 12.92 8.05
N GLN A 42 0.49 11.89 8.73
CA GLN A 42 -0.84 11.86 9.35
C GLN A 42 -1.95 12.21 8.36
N GLU A 43 -1.77 11.84 7.10
CA GLU A 43 -2.78 12.05 6.06
C GLU A 43 -3.88 10.99 6.16
N PRO A 44 -5.16 11.40 6.16
CA PRO A 44 -6.26 10.44 6.09
C PRO A 44 -6.15 9.62 4.80
N THR A 45 -6.29 8.31 4.93
CA THR A 45 -6.26 7.36 3.82
C THR A 45 -7.59 6.61 3.76
N SER A 46 -8.38 6.88 2.71
CA SER A 46 -9.64 6.17 2.42
C SER A 46 -9.42 5.04 1.41
N ILE A 47 -10.39 4.12 1.35
CA ILE A 47 -10.41 3.02 0.36
C ILE A 47 -10.38 3.57 -1.08
N GLU A 48 -11.07 4.68 -1.36
CA GLU A 48 -11.04 5.34 -2.68
C GLU A 48 -9.65 5.88 -3.04
N GLN A 49 -8.91 6.37 -2.05
CA GLN A 49 -7.54 6.87 -2.26
C GLN A 49 -6.59 5.72 -2.56
N VAL A 50 -6.74 4.58 -1.87
CA VAL A 50 -5.98 3.35 -2.17
C VAL A 50 -6.30 2.86 -3.58
N ARG A 51 -7.58 2.76 -3.95
CA ARG A 51 -8.00 2.39 -5.31
C ARG A 51 -7.38 3.32 -6.36
N SER A 52 -7.50 4.63 -6.17
CA SER A 52 -7.00 5.62 -7.12
C SER A 52 -5.48 5.50 -7.30
N PHE A 53 -4.75 5.25 -6.21
CA PHE A 53 -3.31 5.02 -6.25
C PHE A 53 -2.96 3.76 -7.05
N LEU A 54 -3.58 2.62 -6.72
CA LEU A 54 -3.32 1.35 -7.39
C LEU A 54 -3.63 1.43 -8.90
N GLN A 55 -4.76 2.04 -9.29
CA GLN A 55 -5.11 2.27 -10.70
C GLN A 55 -4.10 3.17 -11.41
N ALA A 56 -3.57 4.19 -10.73
CA ALA A 56 -2.55 5.07 -11.30
C ALA A 56 -1.22 4.32 -11.50
N GLN A 57 -0.82 3.49 -10.54
CA GLN A 57 0.39 2.68 -10.64
C GLN A 57 0.27 1.59 -11.70
N ALA A 58 -0.84 0.87 -11.79
CA ALA A 58 -1.03 -0.18 -12.79
C ALA A 58 -0.87 0.35 -14.24
N LYS A 59 -1.22 1.62 -14.47
CA LYS A 59 -1.08 2.29 -15.78
C LYS A 59 0.37 2.65 -16.14
N THR A 60 1.31 2.66 -15.18
CA THR A 60 2.72 2.95 -15.47
C THR A 60 3.48 1.71 -15.95
N PHE A 61 2.88 0.53 -15.81
CA PHE A 61 3.45 -0.74 -16.22
C PHE A 61 2.81 -1.28 -17.51
N GLU A 62 3.58 -2.04 -18.27
CA GLU A 62 3.11 -2.73 -19.47
C GLU A 62 1.95 -3.68 -19.15
N PRO A 63 0.97 -3.85 -20.08
CA PRO A 63 -0.21 -4.68 -19.87
C PRO A 63 0.08 -6.11 -19.38
N ASP A 64 1.11 -6.74 -19.93
CA ASP A 64 1.46 -8.15 -19.63
C ASP A 64 2.54 -8.29 -18.55
N SER A 65 2.83 -7.22 -17.81
CA SER A 65 3.85 -7.25 -16.76
C SER A 65 3.29 -7.86 -15.47
N VAL A 66 4.13 -8.65 -14.80
CA VAL A 66 3.81 -9.27 -13.50
C VAL A 66 3.45 -8.21 -12.46
N GLN A 67 4.08 -7.02 -12.52
CA GLN A 67 3.78 -5.92 -11.62
C GLN A 67 2.36 -5.40 -11.80
N ARG A 68 1.89 -5.31 -13.05
CA ARG A 68 0.53 -4.87 -13.34
C ARG A 68 -0.50 -5.89 -12.92
N GLU A 69 -0.30 -7.16 -13.25
CA GLU A 69 -1.17 -8.27 -12.82
C GLU A 69 -1.33 -8.29 -11.29
N HIS A 70 -0.23 -8.07 -10.58
CA HIS A 70 -0.24 -7.98 -9.12
C HIS A 70 -1.02 -6.75 -8.60
N LEU A 71 -0.82 -5.57 -9.18
CA LEU A 71 -1.59 -4.37 -8.81
C LEU A 71 -3.09 -4.50 -9.13
N GLU A 72 -3.45 -5.18 -10.22
CA GLU A 72 -4.83 -5.50 -10.58
C GLU A 72 -5.44 -6.49 -9.58
N SER A 73 -4.69 -7.51 -9.13
CA SER A 73 -5.12 -8.41 -8.05
C SER A 73 -5.38 -7.66 -6.73
N LEU A 74 -4.55 -6.66 -6.39
CA LEU A 74 -4.78 -5.81 -5.23
C LEU A 74 -6.03 -4.92 -5.39
N LEU A 75 -6.35 -4.47 -6.62
CA LEU A 75 -7.57 -3.71 -6.89
C LEU A 75 -8.83 -4.53 -6.62
N GLU A 76 -8.85 -5.80 -7.01
CA GLU A 76 -9.97 -6.71 -6.73
C GLU A 76 -10.22 -6.87 -5.21
N LEU A 77 -9.13 -6.97 -4.43
CA LEU A 77 -9.22 -7.02 -2.96
C LEU A 77 -9.81 -5.73 -2.37
N VAL A 78 -9.40 -4.56 -2.91
CA VAL A 78 -9.89 -3.25 -2.46
C VAL A 78 -11.37 -3.07 -2.81
N GLU A 79 -11.81 -3.54 -3.99
CA GLU A 79 -13.23 -3.54 -4.38
C GLU A 79 -14.06 -4.44 -3.46
N SER A 80 -13.59 -5.65 -3.20
CA SER A 80 -14.24 -6.58 -2.27
C SER A 80 -14.36 -6.00 -0.85
N ALA A 81 -13.32 -5.32 -0.36
CA ALA A 81 -13.33 -4.69 0.95
C ALA A 81 -14.34 -3.52 1.04
N GLN A 82 -14.57 -2.79 -0.06
CA GLN A 82 -15.56 -1.72 -0.10
C GLN A 82 -16.99 -2.25 -0.03
N GLU A 83 -17.27 -3.41 -0.64
CA GLU A 83 -18.59 -4.03 -0.59
C GLU A 83 -18.97 -4.52 0.82
N LEU A 84 -17.99 -4.73 1.69
CA LEU A 84 -18.16 -5.21 3.07
C LEU A 84 -18.31 -4.08 4.11
N ALA A 85 -18.09 -2.82 3.72
CA ALA A 85 -18.08 -1.65 4.61
C ALA A 85 -19.40 -0.87 4.59
#